data_AF-A0A7W7Y5U6-F1
#
_entry.id   AF-A0A7W7Y5U6-F1
#
_cell.length_a   1.000
_cell.length_b   1.000
_cell.length_c   1.000
_cell.angle_alpha   90.00
_cell.angle_beta   90.00
_cell.angle_gamma   90.00
#
_symmetry.space_group_name_H-M   'P 1'
#
loop_
_entity.id
_entity.type
_entity.pdbx_description
1 polymer ?
#
loop_
_entity_poly.entity_id
_entity_poly.type
_entity_poly.pdbx_seq_one_letter_code
_entity_poly.pdbx_strand_id
1 'polypeptide(L)'
;MRKKISAMIMTLALIMAAFFIGITPASAQQMPGQPEVEVRDVSNSEVEQVAGAYVEISAIQESYQQRLSNVQDPQEAQKLQQQANEEMTEVVENSGISVDQYNEIMLMAQMDEDIRFRILEEIEEMQ
;
A
#
# COMPACT_ATOMS: atom_id res chain seq x y z
N MET A 1 16.65 19.19 17.77
CA MET A 1 17.90 18.70 17.13
C MET A 1 17.48 17.94 15.89
N ARG A 2 17.77 18.45 14.69
CA ARG A 2 17.37 17.82 13.43
C ARG A 2 18.32 16.65 13.15
N LYS A 3 17.86 15.41 13.33
CA LYS A 3 18.64 14.23 12.97
C LYS A 3 18.57 14.10 11.45
N LYS A 4 19.72 14.25 10.79
CA LYS A 4 19.89 13.93 9.37
C LYS A 4 19.83 12.41 9.27
N ILE A 5 18.72 11.85 8.81
CA ILE A 5 18.62 10.43 8.55
C ILE A 5 18.72 10.26 7.04
N SER A 6 19.70 9.44 6.65
CA SER A 6 20.08 9.15 5.28
C SER A 6 18.87 8.80 4.42
N ALA A 7 18.88 9.30 3.18
CA ALA A 7 18.01 8.88 2.09
C ALA A 7 18.02 7.35 1.95
N MET A 8 17.13 6.69 2.68
CA MET A 8 16.74 5.32 2.44
C MET A 8 15.73 5.44 1.33
N ILE A 9 16.10 4.97 0.14
CA ILE A 9 15.21 4.83 -1.00
C ILE A 9 14.08 3.90 -0.52
N MET A 10 12.99 4.46 -0.01
CA MET A 10 11.74 3.75 0.24
C MET A 10 11.15 3.47 -1.14
N THR A 11 11.67 2.41 -1.76
CA THR A 11 11.01 1.82 -2.92
C THR A 11 9.65 1.39 -2.40
N LEU A 12 8.59 2.06 -2.85
CA LEU A 12 7.20 1.65 -2.70
C LEU A 12 7.03 0.31 -3.42
N ALA A 13 7.57 -0.76 -2.84
CA ALA A 13 7.61 -2.08 -3.43
C ALA A 13 6.24 -2.71 -3.22
N LEU A 14 5.31 -2.34 -4.11
CA LEU A 14 4.00 -2.94 -4.23
C LEU A 14 4.12 -4.41 -4.62
N ILE A 15 4.06 -5.29 -3.62
CA ILE A 15 3.69 -6.69 -3.82
C ILE A 15 2.17 -6.74 -3.97
N MET A 16 1.63 -6.13 -5.03
CA MET A 16 0.22 -6.32 -5.45
C MET A 16 0.10 -7.20 -6.71
N ALA A 17 1.21 -7.73 -7.22
CA ALA A 17 1.21 -8.51 -8.47
C ALA A 17 1.13 -10.04 -8.30
N ALA A 18 1.00 -10.57 -7.08
CA ALA A 18 1.18 -12.01 -6.84
C ALA A 18 -0.08 -12.89 -7.00
N PHE A 19 -1.26 -12.37 -7.37
CA PHE A 19 -2.48 -13.18 -7.43
C PHE A 19 -3.08 -13.47 -8.81
N PHE A 20 -2.45 -13.06 -9.92
CA PHE A 20 -2.92 -13.46 -11.26
C PHE A 20 -1.79 -14.07 -12.10
N ILE A 21 -1.48 -15.35 -11.84
CA ILE A 21 -0.69 -16.18 -12.76
C ILE A 21 -1.60 -16.55 -13.94
N GLY A 22 -1.28 -16.01 -15.12
CA GLY A 22 -1.94 -16.37 -16.38
C GLY A 22 -1.37 -15.61 -17.59
N ILE A 23 -0.06 -15.61 -17.80
CA ILE A 23 0.55 -14.93 -18.96
C ILE A 23 0.90 -15.97 -20.03
N THR A 24 0.04 -16.09 -21.04
CA THR A 24 0.41 -16.60 -22.37
C THR A 24 0.79 -15.41 -23.26
N PRO A 25 1.92 -15.42 -24.00
CA PRO A 25 2.33 -14.29 -24.80
C PRO A 25 1.75 -14.40 -26.22
N ALA A 26 0.70 -13.64 -26.51
CA ALA A 26 0.38 -13.17 -27.87
C ALA A 26 -0.85 -12.26 -27.83
N SER A 27 -0.73 -11.11 -28.50
CA SER A 27 -1.76 -10.08 -28.72
C SER A 27 -1.86 -9.04 -27.60
N ALA A 28 -1.62 -7.78 -27.97
CA ALA A 28 -1.95 -6.58 -27.21
C ALA A 28 -3.48 -6.39 -27.15
N GLN A 29 -4.16 -7.35 -26.53
CA GLN A 29 -5.55 -7.26 -26.14
C GLN A 29 -5.55 -6.78 -24.70
N GLN A 30 -6.13 -5.60 -24.47
CA GLN A 30 -6.46 -5.07 -23.15
C GLN A 30 -6.95 -6.22 -22.27
N MET A 31 -6.24 -6.48 -21.18
CA MET A 31 -6.67 -7.47 -20.19
C MET A 31 -8.06 -7.06 -19.70
N PRO A 32 -9.11 -7.88 -19.92
CA PRO A 32 -10.41 -7.59 -19.34
C PRO A 32 -10.29 -7.85 -17.84
N GLY A 33 -10.34 -6.78 -17.04
CA GLY A 33 -10.46 -6.89 -15.58
C GLY A 33 -9.49 -6.06 -14.74
N GLN A 34 -8.60 -5.24 -15.32
CA GLN A 34 -8.01 -4.17 -14.53
C GLN A 34 -9.03 -3.02 -14.45
N PRO A 35 -9.42 -2.56 -13.25
CA PRO A 35 -10.17 -1.31 -13.15
C PRO A 35 -9.34 -0.24 -13.85
N GLU A 36 -9.93 0.39 -14.88
CA GLU A 36 -9.33 1.50 -15.58
C GLU A 36 -9.37 2.68 -14.62
N VAL A 37 -8.27 2.86 -13.87
CA VAL A 37 -8.11 3.99 -12.95
C VAL A 37 -7.58 5.16 -13.75
N GLU A 38 -8.44 6.14 -13.98
CA GLU A 38 -8.06 7.42 -14.56
C GLU A 38 -7.30 8.24 -13.51
N VAL A 39 -6.14 8.78 -13.88
CA VAL A 39 -5.40 9.68 -13.01
C VAL A 39 -6.19 10.97 -12.86
N ARG A 40 -6.69 11.22 -11.65
CA ARG A 40 -7.37 12.45 -11.26
C ARG A 40 -6.49 13.28 -10.34
N ASP A 41 -6.89 14.53 -10.15
CA ASP A 41 -6.29 15.35 -9.10
C ASP A 41 -6.57 14.74 -7.71
N VAL A 42 -5.52 14.70 -6.89
CA VAL A 42 -5.56 14.19 -5.52
C VAL A 42 -5.37 15.38 -4.60
N SER A 43 -6.31 15.62 -3.68
CA SER A 43 -6.25 16.74 -2.76
C SER A 43 -5.15 16.55 -1.69
N ASN A 44 -4.70 17.63 -1.05
CA ASN A 44 -3.72 17.52 0.04
C ASN A 44 -4.25 16.67 1.21
N SER A 45 -5.54 16.80 1.54
CA SER A 45 -6.16 15.95 2.56
C SER A 45 -6.07 14.47 2.19
N GLU A 46 -6.33 14.10 0.93
CA GLU A 46 -6.20 12.70 0.50
C GLU A 46 -4.74 12.21 0.56
N VAL A 47 -3.76 13.08 0.26
CA VAL A 47 -2.34 12.77 0.42
C VAL A 47 -2.00 12.50 1.90
N GLU A 48 -2.41 13.39 2.81
CA GLU A 48 -2.21 13.24 4.26
C GLU A 48 -2.82 11.93 4.79
N GLN A 49 -4.05 11.61 4.38
CA GLN A 49 -4.77 10.42 4.81
C GLN A 49 -4.13 9.11 4.29
N VAL A 50 -3.70 9.11 3.03
CA VAL A 50 -3.01 7.95 2.42
C VAL A 50 -1.61 7.78 3.01
N ALA A 51 -0.86 8.86 3.21
CA ALA A 51 0.46 8.83 3.83
C ALA A 51 0.39 8.28 5.26
N GLY A 52 -0.54 8.78 6.08
CA GLY A 52 -0.75 8.30 7.45
C GLY A 52 -1.13 6.81 7.48
N ALA A 53 -2.10 6.40 6.66
CA ALA A 53 -2.48 5.00 6.55
C ALA A 53 -1.31 4.12 6.08
N TYR A 54 -0.51 4.59 5.13
CA TYR A 54 0.65 3.85 4.62
C TYR A 54 1.69 3.57 5.70
N VAL A 55 2.00 4.56 6.55
CA VAL A 55 2.96 4.41 7.66
C VAL A 55 2.47 3.36 8.66
N GLU A 56 1.19 3.43 9.06
CA GLU A 56 0.60 2.49 10.02
C GLU A 56 0.48 1.07 9.44
N ILE A 57 0.02 0.93 8.19
CA ILE A 57 -0.05 -0.36 7.48
C ILE A 57 1.34 -0.99 7.38
N SER A 58 2.37 -0.20 7.09
CA SER A 58 3.75 -0.70 6.99
C SER A 58 4.23 -1.28 8.33
N ALA A 59 3.89 -0.63 9.46
CA ALA A 59 4.22 -1.15 10.79
C ALA A 59 3.46 -2.45 11.11
N ILE A 60 2.18 -2.55 10.72
CA ILE A 60 1.40 -3.79 10.86
C ILE A 60 2.03 -4.91 10.03
N GLN A 61 2.37 -4.65 8.77
CA GLN A 61 3.02 -5.63 7.89
C GLN A 61 4.31 -6.17 8.49
N GLU A 62 5.17 -5.30 9.01
CA GLU A 62 6.43 -5.70 9.66
C GLU A 62 6.16 -6.59 10.89
N SER A 63 5.24 -6.18 11.76
CA SER A 63 4.86 -6.93 12.96
C SER A 63 4.33 -8.33 12.63
N TYR A 64 3.43 -8.43 11.65
CA TYR A 64 2.85 -9.70 11.23
C TYR A 64 3.87 -10.58 10.50
N GLN A 65 4.79 -10.01 9.72
CA GLN A 65 5.87 -10.76 9.10
C GLN A 65 6.77 -11.43 10.16
N GLN A 66 7.10 -10.70 11.24
CA GLN A 66 7.87 -11.25 12.35
C GLN A 66 7.10 -12.37 13.07
N ARG A 67 5.79 -12.18 13.31
CA ARG A 67 4.94 -13.21 13.95
C ARG A 67 4.84 -14.46 13.09
N LEU A 68 4.52 -14.31 11.81
CA LEU A 68 4.38 -15.42 10.85
C LEU A 68 5.66 -16.22 10.67
N SER A 69 6.83 -15.57 10.75
CA SER A 69 8.13 -16.25 10.64
C SER A 69 8.38 -17.29 11.74
N ASN A 70 7.65 -17.20 12.86
CA ASN A 70 7.76 -18.11 14.00
C ASN A 70 6.65 -19.17 14.04
N VAL A 71 5.66 -19.11 13.14
CA VAL A 71 4.50 -20.01 13.13
C VAL A 71 4.74 -21.19 12.19
N GLN A 72 4.53 -22.40 12.72
CA GLN A 72 4.64 -23.66 11.96
C GLN A 72 3.26 -24.26 11.64
N ASP A 73 2.23 -23.90 12.39
CA ASP A 73 0.86 -24.39 12.17
C ASP A 73 0.18 -23.57 11.05
N PRO A 74 -0.24 -24.22 9.95
CA PRO A 74 -0.96 -23.54 8.87
C PRO A 74 -2.25 -22.85 9.32
N GLN A 75 -2.97 -23.37 10.31
CA GLN A 75 -4.21 -22.76 10.80
C GLN A 75 -3.92 -21.47 11.58
N GLU A 76 -2.87 -21.48 12.40
CA GLU A 76 -2.43 -20.30 13.12
C GLU A 76 -1.91 -19.22 12.15
N ALA A 77 -1.16 -19.62 11.12
CA ALA A 77 -0.70 -18.71 10.08
C ALA A 77 -1.88 -18.06 9.32
N GLN A 78 -2.90 -18.84 8.99
CA GLN A 78 -4.11 -18.33 8.35
C GLN A 78 -4.86 -17.34 9.25
N LYS A 79 -4.94 -17.61 10.56
CA LYS A 79 -5.56 -16.69 11.53
C LYS A 79 -4.79 -15.38 11.61
N LEU A 80 -3.46 -15.43 11.69
CA LEU A 80 -2.62 -14.23 11.70
C LEU A 80 -2.80 -13.39 10.43
N GLN A 81 -2.90 -14.03 9.26
CA GLN A 81 -3.17 -13.30 8.01
C GLN A 81 -4.53 -12.60 8.03
N GLN A 82 -5.59 -13.25 8.55
CA GLN A 82 -6.91 -12.62 8.68
C GLN A 82 -6.87 -11.41 9.62
N GLN A 83 -6.23 -11.55 10.78
CA GLN A 83 -6.09 -10.44 11.73
C GLN A 83 -5.31 -9.27 11.14
N ALA A 84 -4.24 -9.55 10.37
CA ALA A 84 -3.50 -8.50 9.67
C ALA A 84 -4.38 -7.73 8.68
N ASN A 85 -5.22 -8.43 7.90
CA ASN A 85 -6.12 -7.79 6.95
C ASN A 85 -7.20 -6.94 7.66
N GLU A 86 -7.74 -7.43 8.78
CA GLU A 86 -8.69 -6.68 9.60
C GLU A 86 -8.06 -5.39 10.16
N GLU A 87 -6.87 -5.48 10.76
CA GLU A 87 -6.15 -4.32 11.30
C GLU A 87 -5.77 -3.32 10.20
N MET A 88 -5.31 -3.77 9.04
CA MET A 88 -4.99 -2.88 7.91
C MET A 88 -6.25 -2.17 7.38
N THR A 89 -7.39 -2.87 7.32
CA THR A 89 -8.67 -2.27 6.92
C THR A 89 -9.09 -1.18 7.90
N GLU A 90 -9.01 -1.46 9.19
CA GLU A 90 -9.33 -0.51 10.25
C GLU A 90 -8.45 0.74 10.20
N VAL A 91 -7.15 0.59 9.94
CA VAL A 91 -6.23 1.73 9.75
C VAL A 91 -6.66 2.64 8.61
N VAL A 92 -7.02 2.06 7.45
CA VAL A 92 -7.46 2.86 6.30
C VAL A 92 -8.77 3.58 6.62
N GLU A 93 -9.74 2.88 7.20
CA GLU A 93 -11.03 3.49 7.56
C GLU A 93 -10.85 4.61 8.60
N ASN A 94 -9.95 4.43 9.57
CA ASN A 94 -9.63 5.43 10.59
C ASN A 94 -8.90 6.66 10.04
N SER A 95 -8.18 6.55 8.92
CA SER A 95 -7.60 7.72 8.24
C SER A 95 -8.67 8.57 7.52
N GLY A 96 -9.91 8.10 7.45
CA GLY A 96 -11.05 8.85 6.91
C GLY A 96 -11.26 8.66 5.41
N ILE A 97 -10.66 7.62 4.82
CA ILE A 97 -10.89 7.18 3.44
C ILE A 97 -11.31 5.71 3.44
N SER A 98 -11.98 5.28 2.37
CA SER A 98 -12.28 3.85 2.17
C SER A 98 -11.05 3.07 1.67
N VAL A 99 -11.05 1.75 1.90
CA VAL A 99 -10.04 0.84 1.34
C VAL A 99 -9.93 0.98 -0.18
N ASP A 100 -11.06 1.13 -0.87
CA ASP A 100 -11.08 1.32 -2.32
C ASP A 100 -10.40 2.62 -2.74
N GLN A 101 -10.67 3.73 -2.05
CA GLN A 101 -10.02 5.03 -2.31
C GLN A 101 -8.52 4.99 -2.02
N TYR A 102 -8.10 4.34 -0.94
CA TYR A 102 -6.69 4.14 -0.65
C TYR A 102 -6.01 3.37 -1.80
N ASN A 103 -6.59 2.25 -2.22
CA ASN A 103 -6.04 1.44 -3.32
C ASN A 103 -6.01 2.21 -4.65
N GLU A 104 -7.05 3.00 -4.94
CA GLU A 104 -7.12 3.87 -6.11
C GLU A 104 -5.97 4.88 -6.13
N ILE A 105 -5.75 5.60 -5.02
CA ILE A 105 -4.69 6.61 -4.93
C ILE A 105 -3.31 5.95 -4.99
N MET A 106 -3.12 4.79 -4.38
CA MET A 106 -1.87 4.03 -4.47
C MET A 106 -1.60 3.49 -5.88
N LEU A 107 -2.64 3.21 -6.67
CA LEU A 107 -2.49 2.87 -8.08
C LEU A 107 -2.17 4.13 -8.92
N MET A 108 -2.82 5.26 -8.64
CA MET A 108 -2.49 6.53 -9.29
C MET A 108 -1.04 6.94 -9.02
N ALA A 109 -0.53 6.78 -7.80
CA ALA A 109 0.87 7.06 -7.45
C ALA A 109 1.88 6.17 -8.22
N GLN A 110 1.46 5.01 -8.75
CA GLN A 110 2.32 4.22 -9.64
C GLN A 110 2.39 4.78 -11.05
N MET A 111 1.32 5.43 -11.49
CA MET A 111 1.16 5.96 -12.85
C MET A 111 1.60 7.42 -12.98
N ASP A 112 1.46 8.19 -11.90
CA ASP A 112 1.72 9.63 -11.84
C ASP A 112 2.82 9.94 -10.81
N GLU A 113 3.89 10.58 -11.29
CA GLU A 113 5.05 10.88 -10.45
C GLU A 113 4.76 11.98 -9.43
N ASP A 114 3.93 12.96 -9.75
CA ASP A 114 3.63 14.08 -8.86
C ASP A 114 2.81 13.61 -7.66
N ILE A 115 1.82 12.75 -7.88
CA ILE A 115 1.06 12.11 -6.79
C ILE A 115 2.01 11.30 -5.89
N ARG A 116 2.91 10.52 -6.49
CA ARG A 116 3.91 9.74 -5.74
C ARG A 116 4.81 10.62 -4.89
N PHE A 117 5.34 11.70 -5.46
CA PHE A 117 6.24 12.61 -4.73
C PHE A 117 5.52 13.26 -3.55
N ARG A 118 4.28 13.70 -3.72
CA ARG A 118 3.49 14.30 -2.64
C ARG A 118 3.25 13.33 -1.48
N ILE A 119 2.92 12.07 -1.77
CA ILE A 119 2.76 11.04 -0.73
C ILE A 119 4.08 10.78 -0.01
N LEU A 120 5.19 10.66 -0.74
CA LEU A 120 6.50 10.41 -0.14
C LEU A 120 7.00 11.59 0.71
N GLU A 121 6.77 12.82 0.25
CA GLU A 121 7.08 14.04 1.00
C GLU A 121 6.30 14.08 2.32
N GLU A 122 4.99 13.82 2.26
CA GLU A 122 4.14 13.75 3.46
C GLU A 122 4.61 12.67 4.45
N ILE A 123 4.96 11.47 3.95
CA ILE A 123 5.52 10.39 4.78
C ILE A 123 6.85 10.82 5.44
N GLU A 124 7.69 11.60 4.74
CA GLU A 124 8.95 12.12 5.30
C GLU A 124 8.68 13.16 6.40
N GLU A 125 7.67 14.01 6.24
CA GLU A 125 7.30 15.02 7.24
C GLU A 125 6.74 14.42 8.55
N MET A 126 6.13 13.22 8.47
CA MET A 126 5.58 12.52 9.63
C MET A 126 6.64 11.87 10.56
N GLN A 127 7.91 11.80 10.14
CA GLN A 127 9.01 11.10 10.86
C GLN A 127 9.90 12.02 11.72
#